data_AF-A0A932DMJ0-F1
#
_entry.id   AF-A0A932DMJ0-F1
#
_cell.length_a   1.000
_cell.length_b   1.000
_cell.length_c   1.000
_cell.angle_alpha   90.00
_cell.angle_beta   90.00
_cell.angle_gamma   90.00
#
_symmetry.space_group_name_H-M   'P 1'
#
loop_
_entity.id
_entity.type
_entity.pdbx_description
1 polymer ?
#
loop_
_entity_poly.entity_id
_entity_poly.type
_entity_poly.pdbx_seq_one_letter_code
_entity_poly.pdbx_strand_id
1 'polypeptide(L)'
;MTTLSAEAISAIVGGFHGAPFDVLGLHPTAEGMAVRTFQPQAQGVAVLPADGEPGPMTRVHDNGFFEVVFGARVSAFGYRLRITLPDGSAYDLDDPYRFPPVLSEEDLYLFNEGNHFRLYDKLGAQLTEVDGVPGVAFAVWAPNADRVSVVGGFNLWDGRRHPMRSRGGSGVWELFVPGIGQGERYKFEIKTRHMGYMVSKADPFGFAAELRPNTASVVCDVHHLRWSDSEWMSTRHLRQSLEAPMSVYEVHLGSWRRRSDAGQGSRTLTYRELADELVPYAKEQGFTHLELLPITEHPFDGSWGYQAVGYFAPTSRFGTPADFAEFVDAAHRAGLGIILDWVPAHFPKDEHGLSFFDGTHLYEHADPRLGEHQDWGTYIFNFGRNEVREFLLNSALFWLDKYHID
;
A
#
# COMPACT_ATOMS: atom_id res chain seq x y z
N MET A 1 22.61 -4.03 32.87
CA MET A 1 21.27 -3.46 33.15
C MET A 1 20.76 -2.87 31.85
N THR A 2 19.45 -2.84 31.62
CA THR A 2 18.94 -2.27 30.36
C THR A 2 19.08 -0.75 30.33
N THR A 3 19.31 -0.18 29.15
CA THR A 3 19.45 1.26 28.95
C THR A 3 18.12 2.02 28.88
N LEU A 4 16.98 1.31 28.95
CA LEU A 4 15.63 1.88 28.83
C LEU A 4 14.80 1.73 30.12
N SER A 5 13.76 2.55 30.24
CA SER A 5 12.74 2.36 31.28
C SER A 5 11.92 1.10 31.02
N ALA A 6 11.44 0.46 32.10
CA ALA A 6 10.53 -0.69 31.99
C ALA A 6 9.25 -0.34 31.21
N GLU A 7 8.76 0.89 31.37
CA GLU A 7 7.57 1.41 30.69
C GLU A 7 7.74 1.42 29.15
N ALA A 8 8.88 1.89 28.65
CA ALA A 8 9.16 1.91 27.20
C ALA A 8 9.19 0.48 26.62
N ILE A 9 9.82 -0.45 27.34
CA ILE A 9 9.88 -1.86 26.95
C ILE A 9 8.48 -2.47 26.94
N SER A 10 7.69 -2.26 28.00
CA SER A 10 6.32 -2.75 28.09
C SER A 10 5.41 -2.16 27.00
N ALA A 11 5.60 -0.89 26.64
CA ALA A 11 4.84 -0.26 25.56
C ALA A 11 5.15 -0.87 24.19
N ILE A 12 6.40 -1.20 23.90
CA ILE A 12 6.77 -1.92 22.66
C ILE A 12 6.19 -3.34 22.67
N VAL A 13 6.43 -4.09 23.74
CA VAL A 13 5.95 -5.47 23.89
C VAL A 13 4.43 -5.58 23.83
N GLY A 14 3.71 -4.63 24.42
CA GLY A 14 2.25 -4.54 24.37
C GLY A 14 1.71 -3.97 23.05
N GLY A 15 2.57 -3.41 22.20
CA GLY A 15 2.18 -2.78 20.94
C GLY A 15 1.40 -1.47 21.12
N PHE A 16 1.78 -0.64 22.10
CA PHE A 16 1.18 0.66 22.38
C PHE A 16 2.15 1.84 22.15
N HIS A 17 3.40 1.57 21.74
CA HIS A 17 4.39 2.62 21.52
C HIS A 17 4.20 3.31 20.16
N GLY A 18 4.01 4.63 20.15
CA GLY A 18 3.79 5.43 18.93
C GLY A 18 5.07 5.91 18.21
N ALA A 19 6.22 5.85 18.88
CA ALA A 19 7.52 6.24 18.31
C ALA A 19 8.55 5.10 18.38
N PRO A 20 8.34 3.98 17.66
CA PRO A 20 9.17 2.78 17.82
C PRO A 20 10.65 3.00 17.51
N PHE A 21 10.99 3.96 16.65
CA PHE A 21 12.37 4.32 16.31
C PHE A 21 13.13 5.00 17.45
N ASP A 22 12.46 5.53 18.47
CA ASP A 22 13.12 6.07 19.68
C ASP A 22 13.63 4.94 20.60
N VAL A 23 13.17 3.71 20.35
CA VAL A 23 13.44 2.54 21.17
C VAL A 23 14.22 1.48 20.41
N LEU A 24 13.71 1.05 19.26
CA LEU A 24 14.24 -0.03 18.43
C LEU A 24 15.37 0.45 17.52
N GLY A 25 16.21 -0.48 17.07
CA GLY A 25 17.36 -0.19 16.22
C GLY A 25 18.60 0.20 17.00
N LEU A 26 19.45 1.03 16.39
CA LEU A 26 20.76 1.42 16.89
C LEU A 26 20.74 2.80 17.55
N HIS A 27 21.19 2.89 18.80
CA HIS A 27 21.09 4.09 19.63
C HIS A 27 22.40 4.40 20.36
N PRO A 28 22.82 5.67 20.43
CA PRO A 28 23.91 6.07 21.31
C PRO A 28 23.47 6.00 22.78
N THR A 29 24.38 5.57 23.66
CA THR A 29 24.18 5.55 25.12
C THR A 29 25.45 6.05 25.82
N ALA A 30 25.39 6.27 27.14
CA ALA A 30 26.55 6.65 27.93
C ALA A 30 27.67 5.58 27.93
N GLU A 31 27.33 4.32 27.64
CA GLU A 31 28.24 3.17 27.68
C GLU A 31 28.70 2.71 26.29
N GLY A 32 28.26 3.35 25.20
CA GLY A 32 28.55 2.96 23.81
C GLY A 32 27.29 2.91 22.95
N MET A 33 27.29 2.09 21.90
CA MET A 33 26.13 1.95 21.01
C MET A 33 25.25 0.76 21.41
N ALA A 34 23.98 1.00 21.72
CA ALA A 34 22.99 -0.05 22.00
C ALA A 34 22.23 -0.46 20.74
N VAL A 35 22.00 -1.75 20.55
CA VAL A 35 21.05 -2.28 19.55
C VAL A 35 19.90 -2.94 20.28
N ARG A 36 18.67 -2.62 19.86
CA ARG A 36 17.44 -3.13 20.49
C ARG A 36 16.47 -3.65 19.44
N THR A 37 15.85 -4.79 19.71
CA THR A 37 14.90 -5.40 18.79
C THR A 37 13.80 -6.14 19.53
N PHE A 38 12.60 -6.19 18.94
CA PHE A 38 11.47 -6.95 19.45
C PHE A 38 11.20 -8.16 18.54
N GLN A 39 11.51 -9.35 19.06
CA GLN A 39 11.45 -10.62 18.34
C GLN A 39 10.70 -11.64 19.21
N PRO A 40 9.35 -11.57 19.29
CA PRO A 40 8.55 -12.42 20.17
C PRO A 40 8.68 -13.92 19.88
N GLN A 41 9.02 -14.26 18.63
CA GLN A 41 9.25 -15.64 18.18
C GLN A 41 10.64 -16.19 18.53
N ALA A 42 11.58 -15.34 18.95
CA ALA A 42 12.98 -15.73 19.11
C ALA A 42 13.25 -16.36 20.49
N GLN A 43 14.01 -17.46 20.50
CA GLN A 43 14.67 -17.99 21.69
C GLN A 43 15.93 -17.18 22.01
N GLY A 44 16.68 -16.76 20.99
CA GLY A 44 17.89 -15.96 21.11
C GLY A 44 18.08 -15.03 19.92
N VAL A 45 18.78 -13.92 20.16
CA VAL A 45 19.13 -12.95 19.12
C VAL A 45 20.61 -12.57 19.27
N ALA A 46 21.31 -12.41 18.16
CA ALA A 46 22.63 -11.81 18.13
C ALA A 46 22.69 -10.70 17.06
N VAL A 47 23.43 -9.64 17.34
CA VAL A 47 23.80 -8.65 16.34
C VAL A 47 25.01 -9.15 15.59
N LEU A 48 24.98 -9.11 14.26
CA LEU A 48 26.07 -9.41 13.36
C LEU A 48 26.57 -8.09 12.75
N PRO A 49 27.59 -7.44 13.32
CA PRO A 49 28.19 -6.25 12.71
C PRO A 49 28.75 -6.57 11.33
N ALA A 50 28.75 -5.59 10.42
CA ALA A 50 29.45 -5.72 9.14
C ALA A 50 30.96 -5.94 9.32
N ASP A 51 31.51 -5.40 10.40
CA ASP A 51 32.91 -5.50 10.81
C ASP A 51 33.06 -6.01 12.25
N GLY A 52 33.74 -7.14 12.46
CA GLY A 52 34.04 -7.66 13.81
C GLY A 52 33.09 -8.76 14.30
N GLU A 53 33.14 -9.02 15.60
CA GLU A 53 32.52 -10.22 16.18
C GLU A 53 31.02 -10.05 16.46
N PRO A 54 30.22 -11.13 16.33
CA PRO A 54 28.83 -11.16 16.76
C PRO A 54 28.64 -10.74 18.23
N GLY A 55 27.61 -9.95 18.50
CA GLY A 55 27.20 -9.55 19.85
C GLY A 55 25.91 -10.27 20.26
N PRO A 56 25.96 -11.34 21.07
CA PRO A 56 24.76 -11.96 21.63
C PRO A 56 23.94 -10.96 22.44
N MET A 57 22.62 -10.93 22.22
CA MET A 57 21.72 -10.02 22.91
C MET A 57 21.16 -10.64 24.19
N THR A 58 21.04 -9.82 25.22
CA THR A 58 20.34 -10.21 26.45
C THR A 58 18.84 -10.06 26.24
N ARG A 59 18.08 -11.09 26.61
CA ARG A 59 16.62 -11.02 26.66
C ARG A 59 16.20 -10.20 27.89
N VAL A 60 15.80 -8.96 27.67
CA VAL A 60 15.43 -8.01 28.73
C VAL A 60 13.98 -8.19 29.17
N HIS A 61 13.13 -8.72 28.28
CA HIS A 61 11.73 -9.03 28.59
C HIS A 61 11.32 -10.40 28.04
N ASP A 62 10.55 -11.15 28.83
CA ASP A 62 10.15 -12.54 28.52
C ASP A 62 9.25 -12.73 27.30
N ASN A 63 8.76 -11.62 26.74
CA ASN A 63 7.97 -11.59 25.51
C ASN A 63 8.82 -11.27 24.28
N GLY A 64 10.15 -11.33 24.39
CA GLY A 64 11.06 -11.23 23.26
C GLY A 64 11.59 -9.82 22.98
N PHE A 65 11.81 -9.00 24.02
CA PHE A 65 12.60 -7.78 23.86
C PHE A 65 14.07 -8.07 24.16
N PHE A 66 14.96 -7.71 23.23
CA PHE A 66 16.38 -8.01 23.31
C PHE A 66 17.21 -6.72 23.21
N GLU A 67 18.31 -6.66 23.97
CA GLU A 67 19.26 -5.55 23.95
C GLU A 67 20.71 -6.06 24.02
N VAL A 68 21.61 -5.38 23.31
CA VAL A 68 23.08 -5.50 23.50
C VAL A 68 23.72 -4.12 23.42
N VAL A 69 24.77 -3.88 24.20
CA VAL A 69 25.56 -2.65 24.16
C VAL A 69 26.97 -2.95 23.69
N PHE A 70 27.38 -2.30 22.60
CA PHE A 70 28.74 -2.35 22.05
C PHE A 70 29.57 -1.21 22.64
N GLY A 71 30.22 -1.47 23.78
CA GLY A 71 30.91 -0.42 24.54
C GLY A 71 32.15 0.18 23.88
N ALA A 72 32.77 -0.55 22.93
CA ALA A 72 33.90 -0.04 22.16
C ALA A 72 33.49 0.81 20.95
N ARG A 73 32.18 0.87 20.62
CA ARG A 73 31.68 1.62 19.47
C ARG A 73 31.10 2.95 19.93
N VAL A 74 31.46 4.01 19.20
CA VAL A 74 31.04 5.41 19.48
C VAL A 74 30.29 6.06 18.31
N SER A 75 30.11 5.33 17.21
CA SER A 75 29.41 5.79 16.01
C SER A 75 28.48 4.71 15.48
N ALA A 76 27.50 5.10 14.66
CA ALA A 76 26.63 4.18 13.95
C ALA A 76 27.44 3.22 13.07
N PHE A 77 26.92 2.00 12.87
CA PHE A 77 27.54 0.95 12.07
C PHE A 77 26.48 0.06 11.43
N GLY A 78 26.82 -0.54 10.29
CA GLY A 78 25.95 -1.51 9.62
C GLY A 78 25.93 -2.85 10.36
N TYR A 79 24.76 -3.46 10.47
CA TYR A 79 24.60 -4.77 11.09
C TYR A 79 23.38 -5.51 10.54
N ARG A 80 23.36 -6.82 10.78
CA ARG A 80 22.18 -7.69 10.63
C ARG A 80 21.87 -8.35 11.97
N LEU A 81 20.67 -8.90 12.10
CA LEU A 81 20.25 -9.66 13.28
C LEU A 81 20.23 -11.14 12.91
N ARG A 82 20.82 -11.98 13.75
CA ARG A 82 20.63 -13.43 13.73
C ARG A 82 19.54 -13.81 14.73
N ILE A 83 18.45 -14.38 14.23
CA ILE A 83 17.33 -14.85 15.04
C ILE A 83 17.43 -16.36 15.20
N THR A 84 17.48 -16.86 16.43
CA THR A 84 17.43 -18.29 16.76
C THR A 84 16.04 -18.64 17.28
N LEU A 85 15.39 -19.62 16.66
CA LEU A 85 14.06 -20.11 17.02
C LEU A 85 14.15 -21.24 18.08
N PRO A 86 13.04 -21.57 18.76
CA PRO A 86 13.03 -22.60 19.81
C PRO A 86 13.43 -24.01 19.36
N ASP A 87 13.32 -24.32 18.07
CA ASP A 87 13.74 -25.59 17.48
C ASP A 87 15.26 -25.63 17.15
N GLY A 88 15.99 -24.56 17.45
CA GLY A 88 17.41 -24.40 17.18
C GLY A 88 17.74 -23.91 15.77
N SER A 89 16.75 -23.78 14.88
CA SER A 89 16.96 -23.16 13.58
C SER A 89 17.27 -21.67 13.72
N ALA A 90 18.01 -21.10 12.76
CA ALA A 90 18.36 -19.69 12.79
C ALA A 90 18.35 -19.07 11.38
N TYR A 91 18.04 -17.78 11.33
CA TYR A 91 18.06 -16.98 10.09
C TYR A 91 18.57 -15.58 10.37
N ASP A 92 19.17 -14.96 9.36
CA ASP A 92 19.71 -13.61 9.42
C ASP A 92 18.77 -12.65 8.67
N LEU A 93 18.53 -11.46 9.25
CA LEU A 93 17.70 -10.43 8.65
C LEU A 93 18.30 -9.04 8.86
N ASP A 94 17.97 -8.11 7.97
CA ASP A 94 18.24 -6.69 8.17
C ASP A 94 17.21 -6.10 9.12
N ASP A 95 17.66 -5.34 10.11
CA ASP A 95 16.79 -4.70 11.10
C ASP A 95 16.02 -3.54 10.46
N PRO A 96 14.67 -3.57 10.37
CA PRO A 96 13.89 -2.47 9.80
C PRO A 96 14.15 -1.11 10.47
N TYR A 97 14.54 -1.14 11.75
CA TYR A 97 14.72 0.07 12.57
C TYR A 97 16.12 0.69 12.47
N ARG A 98 17.01 0.14 11.63
CA ARG A 98 18.31 0.78 11.34
C ARG A 98 18.24 1.78 10.19
N PHE A 99 17.17 1.75 9.38
CA PHE A 99 17.09 2.52 8.15
C PHE A 99 16.55 3.95 8.39
N PRO A 100 17.04 4.94 7.61
CA PRO A 100 16.60 6.32 7.71
C PRO A 100 15.14 6.49 7.26
N PRO A 101 14.57 7.70 7.41
CA PRO A 101 13.29 8.05 6.81
C PRO A 101 13.24 7.82 5.30
N VAL A 102 12.12 7.28 4.79
CA VAL A 102 11.93 6.98 3.37
C VAL A 102 11.31 8.13 2.59
N LEU A 103 10.52 8.97 3.26
CA LEU A 103 9.99 10.21 2.68
C LEU A 103 10.93 11.39 2.97
N SER A 104 11.18 12.22 1.96
CA SER A 104 11.92 13.48 2.16
C SER A 104 11.05 14.53 2.85
N GLU A 105 11.68 15.56 3.42
CA GLU A 105 10.95 16.71 3.98
C GLU A 105 10.19 17.49 2.90
N GLU A 106 10.68 17.48 1.65
CA GLU A 106 9.99 18.09 0.51
C GLU A 106 8.71 17.33 0.14
N ASP A 107 8.76 15.99 0.13
CA ASP A 107 7.57 15.16 -0.12
C ASP A 107 6.47 15.46 0.92
N LEU A 108 6.85 15.57 2.21
CA LEU A 108 5.93 15.89 3.30
C LEU A 108 5.40 17.33 3.22
N TYR A 109 6.23 18.28 2.81
CA TYR A 109 5.81 19.66 2.61
C TYR A 109 4.76 19.78 1.51
N LEU A 110 5.01 19.17 0.34
CA LEU A 110 4.08 19.20 -0.79
C LEU A 110 2.74 18.50 -0.45
N PHE A 111 2.80 17.39 0.28
CA PHE A 111 1.63 16.68 0.80
C PHE A 111 0.77 17.58 1.70
N ASN A 112 1.39 18.26 2.68
CA ASN A 112 0.64 19.13 3.59
C ASN A 112 0.00 20.34 2.88
N GLU A 113 0.65 20.88 1.84
CA GLU A 113 0.15 21.99 1.05
C GLU A 113 -0.98 21.59 0.06
N GLY A 114 -1.19 20.30 -0.16
CA GLY A 114 -2.23 19.85 -1.09
C GLY A 114 -1.84 19.96 -2.57
N ASN A 115 -0.53 19.95 -2.90
CA ASN A 115 0.03 20.16 -4.24
C ASN A 115 0.99 19.06 -4.74
N HIS A 116 0.98 17.86 -4.16
CA HIS A 116 1.81 16.74 -4.61
C HIS A 116 1.04 15.85 -5.61
N PHE A 117 1.27 16.05 -6.91
CA PHE A 117 0.54 15.35 -8.00
C PHE A 117 1.07 13.95 -8.38
N ARG A 118 2.00 13.42 -7.57
CA ARG A 118 2.66 12.13 -7.75
C ARG A 118 2.84 11.41 -6.40
N LEU A 119 1.89 11.60 -5.49
CA LEU A 119 1.89 10.95 -4.17
C LEU A 119 1.88 9.44 -4.28
N TYR A 120 1.30 8.89 -5.33
CA TYR A 120 1.34 7.45 -5.58
C TYR A 120 2.76 6.92 -5.76
N ASP A 121 3.77 7.73 -6.10
CA ASP A 121 5.17 7.27 -6.13
C ASP A 121 5.81 7.25 -4.71
N LYS A 122 5.08 7.65 -3.67
CA LYS A 122 5.59 7.90 -2.30
C LYS A 122 4.78 7.19 -1.22
N LEU A 123 3.46 7.38 -1.22
CA LEU A 123 2.51 6.68 -0.35
C LEU A 123 2.21 5.30 -0.91
N GLY A 124 1.67 4.45 -0.05
CA GLY A 124 1.41 3.06 -0.37
C GLY A 124 2.62 2.16 -0.08
N ALA A 125 2.82 1.13 -0.90
CA ALA A 125 3.95 0.22 -0.81
C ALA A 125 4.86 0.33 -2.04
N GLN A 126 6.07 0.86 -1.85
CA GLN A 126 7.04 1.15 -2.90
C GLN A 126 8.19 0.15 -2.86
N LEU A 127 8.39 -0.58 -3.95
CA LEU A 127 9.60 -1.40 -4.14
C LEU A 127 10.79 -0.47 -4.31
N THR A 128 11.76 -0.57 -3.41
CA THR A 128 12.90 0.34 -3.40
C THR A 128 14.14 -0.31 -2.77
N GLU A 129 15.26 0.40 -2.83
CA GLU A 129 16.52 0.02 -2.23
C GLU A 129 16.98 1.15 -1.29
N VAL A 130 17.28 0.80 -0.04
CA VAL A 130 17.83 1.75 0.96
C VAL A 130 19.15 1.19 1.44
N ASP A 131 20.22 1.99 1.36
CA ASP A 131 21.58 1.59 1.71
C ASP A 131 22.05 0.27 1.05
N GLY A 132 21.69 0.05 -0.22
CA GLY A 132 22.05 -1.17 -0.96
C GLY A 132 21.22 -2.41 -0.60
N VAL A 133 20.19 -2.27 0.24
CA VAL A 133 19.31 -3.37 0.64
C VAL A 133 17.95 -3.23 -0.04
N PRO A 134 17.53 -4.21 -0.87
CA PRO A 134 16.20 -4.18 -1.47
C PRO A 134 15.12 -4.47 -0.43
N GLY A 135 13.97 -3.84 -0.59
CA GLY A 135 12.82 -4.04 0.28
C GLY A 135 11.60 -3.25 -0.18
N VAL A 136 10.69 -3.01 0.75
CA VAL A 136 9.48 -2.24 0.49
C VAL A 136 9.40 -1.08 1.49
N ALA A 137 9.29 0.14 0.97
CA ALA A 137 8.95 1.31 1.74
C ALA A 137 7.43 1.44 1.81
N PHE A 138 6.87 1.39 3.02
CA PHE A 138 5.46 1.63 3.26
C PHE A 138 5.26 3.04 3.78
N ALA A 139 4.24 3.73 3.29
CA ALA A 139 3.79 5.00 3.86
C ALA A 139 2.27 5.17 3.79
N VAL A 140 1.65 5.62 4.88
CA VAL A 140 0.20 5.79 4.99
C VAL A 140 -0.17 7.00 5.84
N TRP A 141 -1.20 7.73 5.44
CA TRP A 141 -1.71 8.89 6.16
C TRP A 141 -2.74 8.47 7.22
N ALA A 142 -2.45 8.71 8.49
CA ALA A 142 -3.31 8.39 9.63
C ALA A 142 -2.99 9.32 10.82
N PRO A 143 -3.29 10.64 10.72
CA PRO A 143 -2.86 11.66 11.68
C PRO A 143 -3.36 11.45 13.12
N ASN A 144 -4.50 10.79 13.31
CA ASN A 144 -5.10 10.56 14.63
C ASN A 144 -4.78 9.19 15.22
N ALA A 145 -3.98 8.38 14.52
CA ALA A 145 -3.48 7.13 15.06
C ALA A 145 -2.50 7.38 16.21
N ASP A 146 -2.51 6.49 17.20
CA ASP A 146 -1.47 6.42 18.23
C ASP A 146 -0.35 5.46 17.82
N ARG A 147 -0.67 4.51 16.93
CA ARG A 147 0.30 3.60 16.34
C ARG A 147 -0.25 3.03 15.04
N VAL A 148 0.57 3.02 14.00
CA VAL A 148 0.33 2.24 12.78
C VAL A 148 1.40 1.17 12.68
N SER A 149 1.00 -0.02 12.25
CA SER A 149 1.93 -1.12 11.94
C SER A 149 1.61 -1.70 10.58
N VAL A 150 2.64 -2.08 9.82
CA VAL A 150 2.43 -2.90 8.62
C VAL A 150 2.36 -4.38 9.03
N VAL A 151 1.32 -5.08 8.61
CA VAL A 151 1.07 -6.49 8.93
C VAL A 151 0.94 -7.29 7.65
N GLY A 152 1.49 -8.51 7.62
CA GLY A 152 1.47 -9.34 6.43
C GLY A 152 2.02 -10.74 6.69
N GLY A 153 2.24 -11.50 5.61
CA GLY A 153 2.79 -12.86 5.69
C GLY A 153 4.16 -12.87 6.38
N PHE A 154 5.03 -11.92 6.02
CA PHE A 154 6.38 -11.74 6.57
C PHE A 154 6.46 -11.58 8.10
N ASN A 155 5.38 -11.17 8.75
CA ASN A 155 5.34 -11.00 10.21
C ASN A 155 4.22 -11.78 10.91
N LEU A 156 3.60 -12.73 10.20
CA LEU A 156 2.48 -13.55 10.68
C LEU A 156 1.27 -12.71 11.12
N TRP A 157 1.08 -11.56 10.47
CA TRP A 157 0.02 -10.60 10.77
C TRP A 157 0.08 -10.02 12.21
N ASP A 158 1.25 -10.07 12.87
CA ASP A 158 1.44 -9.50 14.22
C ASP A 158 1.87 -8.03 14.16
N GLY A 159 0.92 -7.13 14.38
CA GLY A 159 1.14 -5.68 14.38
C GLY A 159 2.05 -5.15 15.49
N ARG A 160 2.59 -5.99 16.38
CA ARG A 160 3.62 -5.57 17.34
C ARG A 160 5.03 -5.61 16.73
N ARG A 161 5.23 -6.36 15.64
CA ARG A 161 6.57 -6.65 15.09
C ARG A 161 7.10 -5.58 14.13
N HIS A 162 6.22 -4.88 13.42
CA HIS A 162 6.59 -3.83 12.46
C HIS A 162 5.78 -2.53 12.67
N PRO A 163 5.76 -1.94 13.89
CA PRO A 163 5.24 -0.59 14.08
C PRO A 163 6.04 0.45 13.26
N MET A 164 5.33 1.38 12.66
CA MET A 164 5.83 2.40 11.74
C MET A 164 6.27 3.67 12.49
N ARG A 165 7.12 4.47 11.85
CA ARG A 165 7.54 5.80 12.32
C ARG A 165 6.48 6.84 11.97
N SER A 166 6.00 7.60 12.96
CA SER A 166 5.24 8.81 12.69
C SER A 166 6.16 9.92 12.18
N ARG A 167 5.73 10.65 11.15
CA ARG A 167 6.38 11.87 10.64
C ARG A 167 5.74 13.14 11.22
N GLY A 168 5.24 13.05 12.44
CA GLY A 168 4.81 14.19 13.25
C GLY A 168 3.65 14.95 12.61
N GLY A 169 3.85 16.24 12.35
CA GLY A 169 2.80 17.17 11.92
C GLY A 169 2.11 16.81 10.60
N SER A 170 2.73 16.01 9.73
CA SER A 170 2.09 15.54 8.49
C SER A 170 1.03 14.46 8.72
N GLY A 171 1.09 13.76 9.86
CA GLY A 171 0.24 12.60 10.12
C GLY A 171 0.54 11.37 9.27
N VAL A 172 1.63 11.39 8.49
CA VAL A 172 2.10 10.24 7.71
C VAL A 172 2.91 9.30 8.59
N TRP A 173 2.66 8.00 8.42
CA TRP A 173 3.41 6.91 9.04
C TRP A 173 4.21 6.19 7.97
N GLU A 174 5.44 5.81 8.27
CA GLU A 174 6.31 5.12 7.30
C GLU A 174 7.17 4.02 7.93
N LEU A 175 7.56 3.03 7.11
CA LEU A 175 8.55 2.02 7.48
C LEU A 175 9.17 1.40 6.23
N PHE A 176 10.50 1.24 6.23
CA PHE A 176 11.16 0.38 5.27
C PHE A 176 11.27 -1.03 5.84
N VAL A 177 10.74 -2.03 5.13
CA VAL A 177 10.87 -3.45 5.49
C VAL A 177 11.83 -4.11 4.49
N PRO A 178 13.05 -4.49 4.92
CA PRO A 178 14.04 -5.09 4.03
C PRO A 178 13.69 -6.54 3.69
N GLY A 179 14.11 -6.99 2.51
CA GLY A 179 14.06 -8.40 2.09
C GLY A 179 12.68 -8.92 1.66
N ILE A 180 11.62 -8.12 1.78
CA ILE A 180 10.31 -8.42 1.18
C ILE A 180 10.19 -7.74 -0.19
N GLY A 181 9.23 -8.16 -1.02
CA GLY A 181 9.10 -7.66 -2.38
C GLY A 181 7.72 -7.89 -3.01
N GLN A 182 7.70 -7.85 -4.35
CA GLN A 182 6.48 -8.00 -5.16
C GLN A 182 5.70 -9.27 -4.79
N GLY A 183 4.37 -9.13 -4.67
CA GLY A 183 3.47 -10.21 -4.29
C GLY A 183 3.26 -10.37 -2.78
N GLU A 184 4.00 -9.66 -1.93
CA GLU A 184 3.76 -9.68 -0.49
C GLU A 184 2.39 -9.10 -0.16
N ARG A 185 1.62 -9.83 0.64
CA ARG A 185 0.29 -9.42 1.10
C ARG A 185 0.41 -8.67 2.40
N TYR A 186 -0.22 -7.51 2.47
CA TYR A 186 -0.15 -6.66 3.65
C TYR A 186 -1.42 -5.85 3.91
N LYS A 187 -1.51 -5.33 5.13
CA LYS A 187 -2.48 -4.33 5.59
C LYS A 187 -1.79 -3.39 6.57
N PHE A 188 -2.46 -2.30 6.90
CA PHE A 188 -2.10 -1.45 8.04
C PHE A 188 -2.97 -1.79 9.25
N GLU A 189 -2.35 -2.20 10.35
CA GLU A 189 -3.01 -2.28 11.66
C GLU A 189 -2.91 -0.90 12.33
N ILE A 190 -4.04 -0.23 12.48
CA ILE A 190 -4.13 1.12 13.02
C ILE A 190 -4.74 1.02 14.42
N LYS A 191 -4.02 1.52 15.42
CA LYS A 191 -4.54 1.78 16.77
C LYS A 191 -4.69 3.27 16.96
N THR A 192 -5.84 3.69 17.48
CA THR A 192 -6.22 5.09 17.54
C THR A 192 -6.42 5.54 18.98
N ARG A 193 -6.28 6.86 19.21
CA ARG A 193 -6.59 7.49 20.49
C ARG A 193 -8.07 7.44 20.87
N HIS A 194 -8.95 7.16 19.89
CA HIS A 194 -10.38 7.24 20.06
C HIS A 194 -10.95 5.88 20.46
N MET A 195 -11.39 5.79 21.72
CA MET A 195 -12.18 4.65 22.25
C MET A 195 -11.49 3.27 22.13
N GLY A 196 -10.16 3.23 22.01
CA GLY A 196 -9.42 1.98 21.82
C GLY A 196 -9.71 1.31 20.47
N TYR A 197 -10.21 2.07 19.48
CA TYR A 197 -10.49 1.57 18.14
C TYR A 197 -9.19 1.08 17.50
N MET A 198 -9.24 -0.18 17.06
CA MET A 198 -8.16 -0.88 16.38
C MET A 198 -8.74 -1.60 15.16
N VAL A 199 -8.13 -1.38 14.00
CA VAL A 199 -8.64 -1.87 12.72
C VAL A 199 -7.50 -2.31 11.82
N SER A 200 -7.78 -3.24 10.91
CA SER A 200 -6.88 -3.64 9.84
C SER A 200 -7.40 -3.12 8.50
N LYS A 201 -6.67 -2.17 7.91
CA LYS A 201 -7.04 -1.45 6.69
C LYS A 201 -6.28 -1.98 5.49
N ALA A 202 -6.98 -2.10 4.36
CA ALA A 202 -6.32 -2.12 3.06
C ALA A 202 -5.60 -0.79 2.83
N ASP A 203 -4.54 -0.82 2.05
CA ASP A 203 -3.78 0.38 1.69
C ASP A 203 -4.60 1.30 0.77
N PRO A 204 -4.88 2.56 1.15
CA PRO A 204 -5.54 3.52 0.27
C PRO A 204 -4.82 3.73 -1.07
N PHE A 205 -3.49 3.64 -1.07
CA PHE A 205 -2.61 3.76 -2.24
C PHE A 205 -2.09 2.38 -2.72
N GLY A 206 -2.76 1.29 -2.34
CA GLY A 206 -2.38 -0.06 -2.79
C GLY A 206 -2.58 -0.24 -4.29
N PHE A 207 -1.56 -0.78 -4.97
CA PHE A 207 -1.56 -0.99 -6.42
C PHE A 207 -2.13 -2.34 -6.88
N ALA A 208 -2.33 -3.26 -5.94
CA ALA A 208 -2.98 -4.54 -6.17
C ALA A 208 -3.68 -4.99 -4.88
N ALA A 209 -4.64 -5.89 -5.02
CA ALA A 209 -5.40 -6.45 -3.91
C ALA A 209 -5.58 -7.95 -4.08
N GLU A 210 -5.87 -8.65 -2.98
CA GLU A 210 -6.36 -10.02 -3.04
C GLU A 210 -7.74 -10.09 -3.71
N LEU A 211 -8.05 -11.24 -4.32
CA LEU A 211 -9.37 -11.51 -4.85
C LEU A 211 -10.42 -11.50 -3.73
N ARG A 212 -11.46 -10.67 -3.92
CA ARG A 212 -12.62 -10.63 -3.01
C ARG A 212 -13.18 -12.04 -2.73
N PRO A 213 -13.60 -12.34 -1.48
CA PRO A 213 -13.83 -11.41 -0.37
C PRO A 213 -12.59 -11.13 0.50
N ASN A 214 -11.41 -11.59 0.10
CA ASN A 214 -10.17 -11.20 0.78
C ASN A 214 -9.87 -9.72 0.51
N THR A 215 -9.12 -9.09 1.42
CA THR A 215 -9.03 -7.62 1.49
C THR A 215 -7.61 -7.12 1.75
N ALA A 216 -6.59 -7.98 1.73
CA ALA A 216 -5.23 -7.49 1.84
C ALA A 216 -4.81 -6.79 0.54
N SER A 217 -4.03 -5.72 0.70
CA SER A 217 -3.28 -5.14 -0.40
C SER A 217 -2.11 -6.05 -0.76
N VAL A 218 -1.63 -5.96 -2.00
CA VAL A 218 -0.50 -6.74 -2.51
C VAL A 218 0.55 -5.77 -3.02
N VAL A 219 1.80 -5.95 -2.62
CA VAL A 219 2.93 -5.17 -3.13
C VAL A 219 3.07 -5.44 -4.63
N CYS A 220 3.04 -4.39 -5.45
CA CYS A 220 3.08 -4.51 -6.90
C CYS A 220 3.96 -3.43 -7.52
N ASP A 221 4.76 -3.82 -8.52
CA ASP A 221 5.53 -2.88 -9.32
C ASP A 221 4.70 -2.39 -10.51
N VAL A 222 4.24 -1.15 -10.43
CA VAL A 222 3.52 -0.46 -11.52
C VAL A 222 4.41 0.53 -12.28
N HIS A 223 5.65 0.74 -11.84
CA HIS A 223 6.58 1.67 -12.49
C HIS A 223 7.30 1.04 -13.68
N HIS A 224 7.40 -0.29 -13.70
CA HIS A 224 8.05 -1.06 -14.76
C HIS A 224 7.07 -1.88 -15.61
N LEU A 225 5.82 -1.40 -15.76
CA LEU A 225 4.87 -1.94 -16.72
C LEU A 225 5.44 -1.82 -18.14
N ARG A 226 5.20 -2.84 -18.97
CA ARG A 226 5.72 -2.91 -20.34
C ARG A 226 4.67 -2.42 -21.31
N TRP A 227 5.06 -1.51 -22.20
CA TRP A 227 4.19 -0.87 -23.19
C TRP A 227 4.80 -0.98 -24.59
N SER A 228 3.95 -1.05 -25.59
CA SER A 228 4.30 -1.02 -27.02
C SER A 228 3.48 0.00 -27.84
N ASP A 229 2.72 0.85 -27.15
CA ASP A 229 1.79 1.85 -27.67
C ASP A 229 2.40 3.23 -27.97
N SER A 230 3.73 3.34 -28.07
CA SER A 230 4.41 4.64 -28.26
C SER A 230 3.86 5.49 -29.43
N GLU A 231 3.46 4.85 -30.54
CA GLU A 231 2.82 5.52 -31.67
C GLU A 231 1.44 6.10 -31.29
N TRP A 232 0.62 5.32 -30.57
CA TRP A 232 -0.66 5.79 -30.04
C TRP A 232 -0.45 6.99 -29.13
N MET A 233 0.42 6.87 -28.13
CA MET A 233 0.67 7.95 -27.16
C MET A 233 1.17 9.24 -27.83
N SER A 234 2.01 9.13 -28.86
CA SER A 234 2.49 10.29 -29.63
C SER A 234 1.37 11.00 -30.42
N THR A 235 0.32 10.26 -30.80
CA THR A 235 -0.80 10.77 -31.62
C THR A 235 -2.11 10.93 -30.83
N ARG A 236 -2.14 10.56 -29.55
CA ARG A 236 -3.33 10.54 -28.69
C ARG A 236 -4.09 11.86 -28.70
N HIS A 237 -3.38 12.99 -28.60
CA HIS A 237 -3.98 14.33 -28.61
C HIS A 237 -4.81 14.63 -29.88
N LEU A 238 -4.48 14.05 -31.02
CA LEU A 238 -5.27 14.19 -32.25
C LEU A 238 -6.55 13.34 -32.19
N ARG A 239 -6.43 12.14 -31.62
CA ARG A 239 -7.52 11.15 -31.48
C ARG A 239 -8.54 11.55 -30.44
N GLN A 240 -8.11 12.28 -29.41
CA GLN A 240 -8.95 12.83 -28.35
C GLN A 240 -9.31 14.30 -28.55
N SER A 241 -9.10 14.84 -29.76
CA SER A 241 -9.55 16.18 -30.07
C SER A 241 -11.08 16.26 -30.14
N LEU A 242 -11.64 17.42 -29.83
CA LEU A 242 -13.10 17.65 -29.88
C LEU A 242 -13.70 17.47 -31.29
N GLU A 243 -12.86 17.44 -32.33
CA GLU A 243 -13.27 17.26 -33.73
C GLU A 243 -13.06 15.82 -34.22
N ALA A 244 -12.42 14.95 -33.43
CA ALA A 244 -12.22 13.56 -33.77
C ALA A 244 -13.55 12.78 -33.68
N PRO A 245 -13.73 11.73 -34.52
CA PRO A 245 -14.89 10.86 -34.38
C PRO A 245 -14.85 10.14 -33.03
N MET A 246 -15.96 10.20 -32.30
CA MET A 246 -16.14 9.50 -31.04
C MET A 246 -17.39 8.63 -31.09
N SER A 247 -17.17 7.32 -31.16
CA SER A 247 -18.16 6.26 -31.01
C SER A 247 -17.64 5.28 -29.96
N VAL A 248 -18.37 5.18 -28.85
CA VAL A 248 -17.96 4.50 -27.63
C VAL A 248 -18.76 3.21 -27.46
N TYR A 249 -18.08 2.13 -27.12
CA TYR A 249 -18.70 0.88 -26.68
C TYR A 249 -18.51 0.73 -25.17
N GLU A 250 -19.56 0.97 -24.41
CA GLU A 250 -19.58 0.84 -22.95
C GLU A 250 -19.63 -0.65 -22.54
N VAL A 251 -18.76 -1.06 -21.62
CA VAL A 251 -18.58 -2.46 -21.25
C VAL A 251 -18.39 -2.64 -19.75
N HIS A 252 -19.21 -3.51 -19.17
CA HIS A 252 -18.91 -4.14 -17.87
C HIS A 252 -18.12 -5.43 -18.08
N LEU A 253 -16.81 -5.41 -17.78
CA LEU A 253 -15.89 -6.52 -18.04
C LEU A 253 -16.33 -7.84 -17.38
N GLY A 254 -16.95 -7.77 -16.20
CA GLY A 254 -17.40 -8.95 -15.46
C GLY A 254 -18.65 -9.65 -16.04
N SER A 255 -19.29 -9.07 -17.06
CA SER A 255 -20.52 -9.62 -17.67
C SER A 255 -20.56 -9.59 -19.19
N TRP A 256 -19.58 -8.99 -19.86
CA TRP A 256 -19.53 -8.97 -21.34
C TRP A 256 -19.56 -10.36 -21.95
N ARG A 257 -18.71 -11.27 -21.45
CA ARG A 257 -18.66 -12.67 -21.88
C ARG A 257 -18.22 -13.57 -20.73
N ARG A 258 -18.73 -14.80 -20.75
CA ARG A 258 -18.38 -15.86 -19.80
C ARG A 258 -17.78 -17.04 -20.54
N ARG A 259 -16.85 -17.73 -19.88
CA ARG A 259 -16.19 -18.94 -20.39
C ARG A 259 -16.52 -20.12 -19.49
N SER A 260 -16.72 -21.30 -20.11
CA SER A 260 -16.89 -22.54 -19.36
C SER A 260 -15.63 -22.85 -18.55
N ASP A 261 -15.81 -23.22 -17.29
CA ASP A 261 -14.73 -23.59 -16.37
C ASP A 261 -15.04 -24.92 -15.71
N ALA A 262 -14.08 -25.86 -15.76
CA ALA A 262 -14.29 -27.23 -15.29
C ALA A 262 -14.50 -27.32 -13.76
N GLY A 263 -14.16 -26.28 -12.99
CA GLY A 263 -14.35 -26.23 -11.54
C GLY A 263 -15.51 -25.34 -11.07
N GLN A 264 -15.85 -24.29 -11.83
CA GLN A 264 -16.85 -23.28 -11.44
C GLN A 264 -18.08 -23.24 -12.36
N GLY A 265 -18.13 -24.09 -13.39
CA GLY A 265 -19.17 -24.09 -14.42
C GLY A 265 -19.01 -22.94 -15.42
N SER A 266 -18.95 -21.70 -14.94
CA SER A 266 -18.82 -20.50 -15.76
C SER A 266 -18.02 -19.41 -15.04
N ARG A 267 -16.97 -18.89 -15.68
CA ARG A 267 -16.11 -17.81 -15.15
C ARG A 267 -16.11 -16.58 -16.05
N THR A 268 -15.72 -15.45 -15.49
CA THR A 268 -15.39 -14.23 -16.25
C THR A 268 -14.10 -14.41 -17.04
N LEU A 269 -13.92 -13.60 -18.07
CA LEU A 269 -12.65 -13.50 -18.78
C LEU A 269 -11.61 -12.76 -17.94
N THR A 270 -10.35 -13.11 -18.16
CA THR A 270 -9.20 -12.34 -17.66
C THR A 270 -8.95 -11.11 -18.54
N TYR A 271 -8.16 -10.14 -18.07
CA TYR A 271 -7.75 -8.99 -18.89
C TYR A 271 -7.05 -9.41 -20.18
N ARG A 272 -6.23 -10.47 -20.16
CA ARG A 272 -5.59 -11.01 -21.37
C ARG A 272 -6.60 -11.60 -22.35
N GLU A 273 -7.56 -12.37 -21.87
CA GLU A 273 -8.62 -12.91 -22.72
C GLU A 273 -9.52 -11.79 -23.27
N LEU A 274 -9.75 -10.72 -22.50
CA LEU A 274 -10.43 -9.52 -22.99
C LEU A 274 -9.61 -8.79 -24.06
N ALA A 275 -8.29 -8.75 -23.93
CA ALA A 275 -7.40 -8.19 -24.96
C ALA A 275 -7.49 -9.00 -26.27
N ASP A 276 -7.62 -10.32 -26.17
CA ASP A 276 -7.73 -11.21 -27.34
C ASP A 276 -9.15 -11.24 -27.96
N GLU A 277 -10.19 -10.96 -27.18
CA GLU A 277 -11.59 -11.13 -27.63
C GLU A 277 -12.37 -9.82 -27.75
N LEU A 278 -12.34 -8.95 -26.73
CA LEU A 278 -13.13 -7.72 -26.69
C LEU A 278 -12.53 -6.65 -27.62
N VAL A 279 -11.20 -6.50 -27.62
CA VAL A 279 -10.51 -5.49 -28.44
C VAL A 279 -10.72 -5.74 -29.95
N PRO A 280 -10.49 -6.95 -30.51
CA PRO A 280 -10.78 -7.20 -31.92
C PRO A 280 -12.26 -7.05 -32.25
N TYR A 281 -13.16 -7.50 -31.36
CA TYR A 281 -14.60 -7.33 -31.54
C TYR A 281 -14.98 -5.86 -31.69
N ALA A 282 -14.57 -5.00 -30.74
CA ALA A 282 -14.89 -3.58 -30.79
C ALA A 282 -14.30 -2.90 -32.02
N LYS A 283 -13.09 -3.29 -32.43
CA LYS A 283 -12.45 -2.81 -33.65
C LYS A 283 -13.22 -3.20 -34.91
N GLU A 284 -13.62 -4.47 -35.03
CA GLU A 284 -14.40 -4.98 -36.17
C GLU A 284 -15.78 -4.30 -36.28
N GLN A 285 -16.40 -3.97 -35.15
CA GLN A 285 -17.66 -3.20 -35.14
C GLN A 285 -17.47 -1.71 -35.49
N GLY A 286 -16.23 -1.23 -35.58
CA GLY A 286 -15.92 0.15 -35.99
C GLY A 286 -16.03 1.19 -34.88
N PHE A 287 -15.98 0.77 -33.61
CA PHE A 287 -15.88 1.71 -32.49
C PHE A 287 -14.52 2.41 -32.47
N THR A 288 -14.48 3.55 -31.79
CA THR A 288 -13.26 4.33 -31.57
C THR A 288 -12.73 4.20 -30.16
N HIS A 289 -13.62 3.87 -29.21
CA HIS A 289 -13.32 3.80 -27.78
C HIS A 289 -14.03 2.62 -27.13
N LEU A 290 -13.40 2.05 -26.12
CA LEU A 290 -14.05 1.24 -25.09
C LEU A 290 -14.23 2.13 -23.86
N GLU A 291 -15.44 2.19 -23.32
CA GLU A 291 -15.69 2.79 -22.00
C GLU A 291 -15.92 1.66 -21.01
N LEU A 292 -15.09 1.62 -19.97
CA LEU A 292 -15.16 0.60 -18.95
C LEU A 292 -15.97 1.13 -17.77
N LEU A 293 -16.99 0.37 -17.36
CA LEU A 293 -17.51 0.51 -16.00
C LEU A 293 -16.36 0.36 -14.99
N PRO A 294 -16.49 0.89 -13.75
CA PRO A 294 -15.34 1.05 -12.86
C PRO A 294 -14.57 -0.26 -12.65
N ILE A 295 -13.28 -0.22 -12.98
CA ILE A 295 -12.34 -1.34 -12.77
C ILE A 295 -11.50 -1.17 -11.50
N THR A 296 -11.62 -0.06 -10.77
CA THR A 296 -11.02 0.08 -9.44
C THR A 296 -11.47 -1.06 -8.53
N GLU A 297 -10.61 -1.52 -7.63
CA GLU A 297 -10.96 -2.62 -6.74
C GLU A 297 -12.18 -2.28 -5.87
N HIS A 298 -13.13 -3.20 -5.82
CA HIS A 298 -14.44 -3.05 -5.17
C HIS A 298 -14.85 -4.38 -4.53
N PRO A 299 -15.52 -4.38 -3.37
CA PRO A 299 -15.77 -5.62 -2.62
C PRO A 299 -16.96 -6.43 -3.15
N PHE A 300 -17.89 -5.79 -3.86
CA PHE A 300 -19.18 -6.39 -4.22
C PHE A 300 -19.52 -6.25 -5.70
N ASP A 301 -19.70 -7.38 -6.39
CA ASP A 301 -20.03 -7.41 -7.83
C ASP A 301 -21.34 -6.68 -8.17
N GLY A 302 -22.33 -6.73 -7.28
CA GLY A 302 -23.63 -6.10 -7.51
C GLY A 302 -23.59 -4.56 -7.51
N SER A 303 -22.46 -3.96 -7.11
CA SER A 303 -22.22 -2.52 -7.26
C SER A 303 -21.82 -2.12 -8.69
N TRP A 304 -21.51 -3.10 -9.54
CA TRP A 304 -20.95 -2.92 -10.89
C TRP A 304 -19.62 -2.13 -10.92
N GLY A 305 -18.95 -2.02 -9.77
CA GLY A 305 -17.72 -1.26 -9.59
C GLY A 305 -17.90 0.10 -8.92
N TYR A 306 -19.13 0.64 -8.84
CA TYR A 306 -19.40 1.99 -8.31
C TYR A 306 -19.25 2.14 -6.79
N GLN A 307 -18.85 1.09 -6.07
CA GLN A 307 -18.52 1.14 -4.64
C GLN A 307 -17.05 0.74 -4.45
N ALA A 308 -16.15 1.63 -4.88
CA ALA A 308 -14.70 1.39 -4.88
C ALA A 308 -14.09 1.43 -3.46
N VAL A 309 -13.08 0.60 -3.24
CA VAL A 309 -12.25 0.58 -2.02
C VAL A 309 -10.74 0.66 -2.32
N GLY A 310 -10.31 0.27 -3.52
CA GLY A 310 -8.91 0.37 -3.97
C GLY A 310 -8.80 1.27 -5.21
N TYR A 311 -8.58 2.56 -4.99
CA TYR A 311 -8.60 3.60 -6.04
C TYR A 311 -7.39 3.58 -6.98
N PHE A 312 -6.32 2.91 -6.59
CA PHE A 312 -5.04 2.80 -7.31
C PHE A 312 -4.76 1.38 -7.80
N ALA A 313 -5.75 0.47 -7.76
CA ALA A 313 -5.59 -0.91 -8.17
C ALA A 313 -6.69 -1.32 -9.16
N PRO A 314 -6.36 -1.90 -10.32
CA PRO A 314 -7.35 -2.58 -11.13
C PRO A 314 -7.82 -3.82 -10.39
N THR A 315 -9.11 -4.12 -10.47
CA THR A 315 -9.71 -5.22 -9.71
C THR A 315 -9.03 -6.54 -10.06
N SER A 316 -8.69 -7.29 -9.02
CA SER A 316 -8.03 -8.59 -9.08
C SER A 316 -8.88 -9.69 -9.73
N ARG A 317 -10.19 -9.44 -9.93
CA ARG A 317 -11.16 -10.35 -10.57
C ARG A 317 -10.72 -10.85 -11.94
N PHE A 318 -10.01 -10.01 -12.70
CA PHE A 318 -9.68 -10.29 -14.09
C PHE A 318 -8.17 -10.53 -14.29
N GLY A 319 -7.36 -10.48 -13.23
CA GLY A 319 -5.93 -10.73 -13.31
C GLY A 319 -5.10 -9.67 -12.59
N THR A 320 -3.85 -9.54 -13.00
CA THR A 320 -2.88 -8.65 -12.36
C THR A 320 -2.93 -7.23 -12.98
N PRO A 321 -2.37 -6.22 -12.28
CA PRO A 321 -2.00 -4.93 -12.86
C PRO A 321 -1.34 -5.00 -14.24
N ALA A 322 -0.37 -5.90 -14.42
CA ALA A 322 0.32 -6.06 -15.70
C ALA A 322 -0.60 -6.61 -16.80
N ASP A 323 -1.58 -7.46 -16.44
CA ASP A 323 -2.55 -7.96 -17.41
C ASP A 323 -3.54 -6.86 -17.84
N PHE A 324 -3.90 -5.94 -16.94
CA PHE A 324 -4.69 -4.77 -17.32
C PHE A 324 -3.91 -3.80 -18.23
N ALA A 325 -2.62 -3.58 -17.95
CA ALA A 325 -1.76 -2.79 -18.82
C ALA A 325 -1.69 -3.40 -20.23
N GLU A 326 -1.54 -4.73 -20.36
CA GLU A 326 -1.57 -5.41 -21.67
C GLU A 326 -2.92 -5.25 -22.38
N PHE A 327 -4.04 -5.23 -21.65
CA PHE A 327 -5.36 -4.97 -22.24
C PHE A 327 -5.44 -3.56 -22.86
N VAL A 328 -4.96 -2.54 -22.14
CA VAL A 328 -4.91 -1.17 -22.66
C VAL A 328 -3.94 -1.07 -23.83
N ASP A 329 -2.75 -1.66 -23.73
CA ASP A 329 -1.75 -1.68 -24.80
C ASP A 329 -2.29 -2.36 -26.07
N ALA A 330 -3.05 -3.46 -25.92
CA ALA A 330 -3.72 -4.12 -27.04
C ALA A 330 -4.79 -3.22 -27.69
N ALA A 331 -5.57 -2.48 -26.90
CA ALA A 331 -6.55 -1.53 -27.42
C ALA A 331 -5.87 -0.40 -28.22
N HIS A 332 -4.80 0.17 -27.68
CA HIS A 332 -4.01 1.20 -28.36
C HIS A 332 -3.40 0.71 -29.67
N ARG A 333 -2.83 -0.51 -29.69
CA ARG A 333 -2.33 -1.15 -30.93
C ARG A 333 -3.44 -1.40 -31.95
N ALA A 334 -4.67 -1.65 -31.51
CA ALA A 334 -5.84 -1.76 -32.38
C ALA A 334 -6.42 -0.40 -32.80
N GLY A 335 -5.88 0.71 -32.28
CA GLY A 335 -6.36 2.06 -32.53
C GLY A 335 -7.69 2.37 -31.84
N LEU A 336 -7.92 1.81 -30.65
CA LEU A 336 -9.04 2.09 -29.77
C LEU A 336 -8.54 2.84 -28.55
N GLY A 337 -9.24 3.90 -28.15
CA GLY A 337 -9.00 4.54 -26.86
C GLY A 337 -9.75 3.85 -25.72
N ILE A 338 -9.29 4.04 -24.50
CA ILE A 338 -9.92 3.52 -23.29
C ILE A 338 -10.39 4.69 -22.42
N ILE A 339 -11.69 4.73 -22.15
CA ILE A 339 -12.32 5.60 -21.16
C ILE A 339 -12.59 4.76 -19.91
N LEU A 340 -12.32 5.32 -18.73
CA LEU A 340 -12.58 4.67 -17.46
C LEU A 340 -13.59 5.47 -16.64
N ASP A 341 -14.70 4.81 -16.26
CA ASP A 341 -15.57 5.32 -15.20
C ASP A 341 -14.78 5.42 -13.88
N TRP A 342 -14.51 6.66 -13.48
CA TRP A 342 -13.87 7.00 -12.23
C TRP A 342 -14.91 7.47 -11.20
N VAL A 343 -14.80 6.99 -9.95
CA VAL A 343 -15.87 7.14 -8.93
C VAL A 343 -15.40 8.00 -7.73
N PRO A 344 -15.23 9.33 -7.91
CA PRO A 344 -14.78 10.23 -6.84
C PRO A 344 -15.93 10.77 -5.96
N ALA A 345 -17.18 10.42 -6.27
CA ALA A 345 -18.34 11.01 -5.60
C ALA A 345 -18.54 10.46 -4.17
N HIS A 346 -18.27 9.17 -3.96
CA HIS A 346 -18.52 8.48 -2.70
C HIS A 346 -17.69 7.19 -2.58
N PHE A 347 -17.71 6.57 -1.41
CA PHE A 347 -17.12 5.25 -1.14
C PHE A 347 -17.97 4.48 -0.12
N PRO A 348 -17.91 3.12 -0.10
CA PRO A 348 -18.74 2.33 0.80
C PRO A 348 -18.20 2.32 2.23
N LYS A 349 -19.02 1.86 3.18
CA LYS A 349 -18.69 1.84 4.61
C LYS A 349 -17.86 0.63 5.07
N ASP A 350 -17.43 -0.21 4.14
CA ASP A 350 -16.62 -1.40 4.42
C ASP A 350 -15.42 -1.07 5.32
N GLU A 351 -15.29 -1.81 6.43
CA GLU A 351 -14.29 -1.53 7.46
C GLU A 351 -12.85 -1.60 6.93
N HIS A 352 -12.56 -2.46 5.95
CA HIS A 352 -11.23 -2.57 5.36
C HIS A 352 -10.86 -1.38 4.46
N GLY A 353 -11.84 -0.58 3.99
CA GLY A 353 -11.64 0.58 3.12
C GLY A 353 -11.42 1.88 3.89
N LEU A 354 -11.80 3.02 3.29
CA LEU A 354 -11.51 4.36 3.78
C LEU A 354 -12.37 4.83 4.98
N SER A 355 -13.46 4.11 5.25
CA SER A 355 -14.42 4.40 6.32
C SER A 355 -13.75 4.56 7.69
N PHE A 356 -13.87 5.72 8.34
CA PHE A 356 -13.37 5.95 9.70
C PHE A 356 -11.88 5.56 9.88
N PHE A 357 -11.07 5.87 8.86
CA PHE A 357 -9.77 5.23 8.61
C PHE A 357 -8.82 5.17 9.82
N ASP A 358 -8.66 6.29 10.52
CA ASP A 358 -7.76 6.44 11.66
C ASP A 358 -8.50 6.68 12.99
N GLY A 359 -9.74 6.19 13.07
CA GLY A 359 -10.61 6.39 14.24
C GLY A 359 -11.29 7.75 14.26
N THR A 360 -11.24 8.48 13.15
CA THR A 360 -11.97 9.72 12.90
C THR A 360 -12.58 9.72 11.50
N HIS A 361 -13.49 10.66 11.23
CA HIS A 361 -13.96 10.95 9.88
C HIS A 361 -12.84 11.63 9.07
N LEU A 362 -11.95 10.80 8.53
CA LEU A 362 -10.71 11.23 7.89
C LEU A 362 -10.94 11.58 6.41
N TYR A 363 -11.39 10.59 5.64
CA TYR A 363 -11.70 10.71 4.21
C TYR A 363 -13.11 11.26 3.99
N GLU A 364 -14.08 10.82 4.79
CA GLU A 364 -15.43 11.32 4.79
C GLU A 364 -15.60 12.59 5.63
N HIS A 365 -16.62 13.38 5.33
CA HIS A 365 -16.96 14.55 6.14
C HIS A 365 -17.64 14.12 7.46
N ALA A 366 -17.24 14.71 8.58
CA ALA A 366 -17.76 14.33 9.91
C ALA A 366 -19.25 14.66 10.14
N ASP A 367 -19.75 15.71 9.50
CA ASP A 367 -21.19 16.01 9.47
C ASP A 367 -21.91 15.10 8.46
N PRO A 368 -22.80 14.19 8.89
CA PRO A 368 -23.47 13.24 8.01
C PRO A 368 -24.40 13.90 6.99
N ARG A 369 -24.79 15.17 7.18
CA ARG A 369 -25.56 15.93 6.18
C ARG A 369 -24.73 16.27 4.94
N LEU A 370 -23.41 16.24 5.08
CA LEU A 370 -22.42 16.51 4.03
C LEU A 370 -21.58 15.27 3.69
N GLY A 371 -21.49 14.32 4.62
CA GLY A 371 -20.61 13.15 4.55
C GLY A 371 -21.29 11.83 4.19
N GLU A 372 -22.59 11.81 3.94
CA GLU A 372 -23.33 10.57 3.66
C GLU A 372 -24.41 10.72 2.58
N HIS A 373 -24.42 9.80 1.62
CA HIS A 373 -25.59 9.57 0.77
C HIS A 373 -26.53 8.60 1.49
N GLN A 374 -27.51 9.15 2.23
CA GLN A 374 -28.40 8.36 3.10
C GLN A 374 -29.19 7.27 2.35
N ASP A 375 -29.63 7.55 1.12
CA ASP A 375 -30.37 6.59 0.30
C ASP A 375 -29.50 5.42 -0.21
N TRP A 376 -28.18 5.64 -0.30
CA TRP A 376 -27.22 4.65 -0.82
C TRP A 376 -26.44 3.95 0.28
N GLY A 377 -26.44 4.49 1.49
CA GLY A 377 -25.66 3.99 2.63
C GLY A 377 -24.14 4.13 2.44
N THR A 378 -23.68 5.12 1.66
CA THR A 378 -22.26 5.36 1.33
C THR A 378 -21.77 6.68 1.90
N TYR A 379 -20.47 6.80 2.13
CA TYR A 379 -19.85 8.04 2.58
C TYR A 379 -19.40 8.93 1.43
N ILE A 380 -19.47 10.24 1.64
CA ILE A 380 -19.04 11.30 0.72
C ILE A 380 -17.67 11.80 1.16
N PHE A 381 -16.75 11.91 0.22
CA PHE A 381 -15.42 12.47 0.48
C PHE A 381 -15.50 13.92 1.01
N ASN A 382 -14.64 14.24 1.97
CA ASN A 382 -14.43 15.60 2.43
C ASN A 382 -13.56 16.38 1.44
N PHE A 383 -14.14 16.83 0.33
CA PHE A 383 -13.43 17.57 -0.73
C PHE A 383 -12.74 18.86 -0.26
N GLY A 384 -13.16 19.41 0.90
CA GLY A 384 -12.57 20.60 1.50
C GLY A 384 -11.23 20.34 2.20
N ARG A 385 -10.87 19.07 2.44
CA ARG A 385 -9.61 18.68 3.08
C ARG A 385 -8.53 18.45 2.03
N ASN A 386 -7.37 19.09 2.21
CA ASN A 386 -6.28 19.10 1.23
C ASN A 386 -5.84 17.69 0.84
N GLU A 387 -5.56 16.84 1.82
CA GLU A 387 -5.03 15.49 1.62
C GLU A 387 -6.07 14.55 0.96
N VAL A 388 -7.36 14.79 1.20
CA VAL A 388 -8.45 14.04 0.55
C VAL A 388 -8.63 14.49 -0.90
N ARG A 389 -8.58 15.80 -1.16
CA ARG A 389 -8.56 16.32 -2.54
C ARG A 389 -7.36 15.79 -3.31
N GLU A 390 -6.18 15.78 -2.68
CA GLU A 390 -4.97 15.22 -3.27
C GLU A 390 -5.10 13.72 -3.56
N PHE A 391 -5.63 12.93 -2.63
CA PHE A 391 -5.88 11.50 -2.84
C PHE A 391 -6.69 11.27 -4.12
N LEU A 392 -7.78 12.03 -4.30
CA LEU A 392 -8.63 11.91 -5.49
C LEU A 392 -7.90 12.38 -6.75
N LEU A 393 -7.24 13.54 -6.73
CA LEU A 393 -6.46 14.03 -7.87
C LEU A 393 -5.37 13.05 -8.30
N ASN A 394 -4.65 12.48 -7.32
CA ASN A 394 -3.65 11.46 -7.56
C ASN A 394 -4.27 10.18 -8.12
N SER A 395 -5.47 9.78 -7.67
CA SER A 395 -6.12 8.58 -8.22
C SER A 395 -6.47 8.78 -9.69
N ALA A 396 -6.95 9.96 -10.10
CA ALA A 396 -7.22 10.26 -11.51
C ALA A 396 -5.93 10.29 -12.34
N LEU A 397 -4.91 11.03 -11.86
CA LEU A 397 -3.62 11.14 -12.55
C LEU A 397 -2.90 9.79 -12.64
N PHE A 398 -3.07 8.92 -11.66
CA PHE A 398 -2.46 7.59 -11.64
C PHE A 398 -2.91 6.71 -12.80
N TRP A 399 -4.21 6.71 -13.13
CA TRP A 399 -4.73 5.95 -14.27
C TRP A 399 -4.19 6.48 -15.60
N LEU A 400 -4.08 7.80 -15.74
CA LEU A 400 -3.50 8.44 -16.92
C LEU A 400 -2.00 8.18 -17.05
N ASP A 401 -1.26 8.21 -15.93
CA ASP A 401 0.20 8.02 -15.88
C ASP A 401 0.61 6.56 -16.00
N LYS A 402 0.12 5.68 -15.13
CA LYS A 402 0.58 4.28 -15.05
C LYS A 402 -0.11 3.35 -16.03
N TYR A 403 -1.35 3.65 -16.41
CA TYR A 403 -2.18 2.79 -17.26
C TYR A 403 -2.56 3.39 -18.60
N HIS A 404 -2.03 4.57 -18.93
CA HIS A 404 -2.22 5.23 -20.23
C HIS A 404 -3.68 5.44 -20.66
N ILE A 405 -4.64 5.50 -19.71
CA ILE A 405 -6.05 5.78 -19.99
C ILE A 405 -6.18 7.13 -20.76
N ASP A 406 -7.16 7.22 -21.67
CA ASP A 406 -7.29 8.30 -22.66
C ASP A 406 -8.24 9.44 -22.27
#